data_AF-A0AAE0PPU9-F1
#
_entry.id   AF-A0AAE0PPU9-F1
#
_cell.length_a   1.000
_cell.length_b   1.000
_cell.length_c   1.000
_cell.angle_alpha   90.00
_cell.angle_beta   90.00
_cell.angle_gamma   90.00
#
_symmetry.space_group_name_H-M   'P 1'
#
loop_
_entity.id
_entity.type
_entity.pdbx_description
1 polymer ?
#
loop_
_entity_poly.entity_id
_entity_poly.type
_entity_poly.pdbx_seq_one_letter_code
_entity_poly.pdbx_strand_id
1 'polypeptide(L)'
;MEEWYRQSQEVWEHAHIRLQRAVRRQRIQADQRRRPHPSYQVGQKVWLSTCNLRLRLPCKKLSPKFIGPFEIVRQVNPVAYHLRLPASYRICPTFHVSLLKPAHSAVGEARTGEDPPPPLDIEGSPAY
;
A
#
# COMPACT_ATOMS: atom_id res chain seq x y z
N MET A 1 -20.21 14.02 50.76
CA MET A 1 -18.92 13.58 50.16
C MET A 1 -19.10 12.34 49.27
N GLU A 2 -19.93 11.37 49.65
CA GLU A 2 -20.20 10.15 48.86
C GLU A 2 -20.92 10.38 47.51
N GLU A 3 -21.86 11.32 47.44
CA GLU A 3 -22.61 11.59 46.21
C GLU A 3 -21.73 12.11 45.05
N TRP A 4 -20.76 12.98 45.36
CA TRP A 4 -19.82 13.49 44.36
C TRP A 4 -18.96 12.37 43.77
N TYR A 5 -18.52 11.43 44.63
CA TYR A 5 -17.72 10.30 44.19
C TYR A 5 -18.54 9.36 43.29
N ARG A 6 -19.79 9.10 43.66
CA ARG A 6 -20.72 8.27 42.87
C ARG A 6 -21.05 8.91 41.52
N GLN A 7 -21.33 10.22 41.50
CA GLN A 7 -21.61 10.96 40.28
C GLN A 7 -20.39 11.02 39.35
N SER A 8 -19.19 11.18 39.89
CA SER A 8 -17.95 11.14 39.11
C SER A 8 -17.69 9.76 38.49
N GLN A 9 -17.92 8.69 39.24
CA GLN A 9 -17.82 7.31 38.76
C GLN A 9 -18.82 7.02 37.64
N GLU A 10 -20.07 7.45 37.79
CA GLU A 10 -21.11 7.28 36.77
C GLU A 10 -20.76 8.02 35.47
N VAL A 11 -20.26 9.25 35.57
CA VAL A 11 -19.82 10.03 34.39
C VAL A 11 -18.65 9.33 33.68
N TRP A 12 -17.69 8.78 34.44
CA TRP A 12 -16.56 8.05 33.90
C TRP A 12 -16.98 6.76 33.18
N GLU A 13 -17.85 5.96 33.79
CA GLU A 13 -18.40 4.75 33.20
C GLU A 13 -19.18 5.07 31.91
N HIS A 14 -20.03 6.11 31.94
CA HIS A 14 -20.75 6.55 30.76
C HIS A 14 -19.83 7.02 29.64
N ALA A 15 -18.77 7.77 29.97
CA ALA A 15 -17.77 8.19 29.00
C ALA A 15 -17.04 6.99 28.40
N HIS A 16 -16.63 6.02 29.23
CA HIS A 16 -15.96 4.81 28.80
C HIS A 16 -16.83 3.98 27.84
N ILE A 17 -18.09 3.73 28.20
CA ILE A 17 -19.05 3.00 27.35
C ILE A 17 -19.25 3.73 26.02
N ARG A 18 -19.38 5.06 26.03
CA ARG A 18 -19.55 5.85 24.81
C ARG A 18 -18.32 5.79 23.91
N LEU A 19 -17.11 5.85 24.47
CA LEU A 19 -15.86 5.70 23.73
C LEU A 19 -15.75 4.30 23.11
N GLN A 20 -16.02 3.25 23.88
CA GLN A 20 -16.02 1.87 23.37
C GLN A 20 -17.02 1.69 22.22
N ARG A 21 -18.24 2.22 22.37
CA ARG A 21 -19.26 2.20 21.30
C ARG A 21 -18.81 2.97 20.07
N ALA A 22 -18.13 4.11 20.23
CA ALA A 22 -17.58 4.88 19.12
C ALA A 22 -16.51 4.08 18.37
N VAL A 23 -15.54 3.50 19.09
CA VAL A 23 -14.49 2.65 18.50
C VAL A 23 -15.09 1.46 17.75
N ARG A 24 -16.08 0.77 18.34
CA ARG A 24 -16.75 -0.36 17.67
C ARG A 24 -17.46 0.07 16.39
N ARG A 25 -18.19 1.20 16.40
CA ARG A 25 -18.85 1.74 15.20
C ARG A 25 -17.83 2.09 14.12
N GLN A 26 -16.73 2.74 14.49
CA GLN A 26 -15.65 3.08 13.56
C GLN A 26 -15.04 1.83 12.92
N ARG A 27 -14.76 0.79 13.73
CA ARG A 27 -14.25 -0.49 13.24
C ARG A 27 -15.20 -1.13 12.22
N ILE A 28 -16.49 -1.24 12.54
CA ILE A 28 -17.49 -1.82 11.64
C ILE A 28 -17.54 -1.07 10.31
N GLN A 29 -17.49 0.27 10.33
CA GLN A 29 -17.52 1.08 9.11
C GLN A 29 -16.22 0.96 8.30
N ALA A 30 -15.06 0.92 8.97
CA ALA A 30 -13.77 0.76 8.30
C ALA A 30 -13.60 -0.64 7.67
N ASP A 31 -13.99 -1.68 8.41
CA ASP A 31 -13.83 -3.07 7.98
C ASP A 31 -14.76 -3.40 6.79
N GLN A 32 -15.92 -2.74 6.65
CA GLN A 32 -16.85 -2.93 5.52
C GLN A 32 -16.21 -2.71 4.15
N ARG A 33 -15.26 -1.78 4.02
CA ARG A 33 -14.59 -1.46 2.75
C ARG A 33 -13.18 -2.05 2.65
N ARG A 34 -12.75 -2.82 3.66
CA ARG A 34 -11.40 -3.33 3.75
C ARG A 34 -11.23 -4.52 2.82
N ARG A 35 -10.28 -4.42 1.88
CA ARG A 35 -9.91 -5.55 1.03
C ARG A 35 -8.93 -6.47 1.77
N PRO A 36 -9.00 -7.80 1.55
CA PRO A 36 -7.98 -8.70 2.05
C PRO A 36 -6.62 -8.33 1.44
N HIS A 37 -5.57 -8.43 2.25
CA HIS A 37 -4.23 -8.14 1.77
C HIS A 37 -3.70 -9.30 0.92
N PRO A 38 -3.02 -9.04 -0.21
CA PRO A 38 -2.32 -10.08 -0.94
C PRO A 38 -1.23 -10.70 -0.06
N SER A 39 -1.15 -12.03 -0.04
CA SER A 39 -0.06 -12.77 0.59
C SER A 39 1.14 -12.82 -0.35
N TYR A 40 2.32 -12.50 0.16
CA TYR A 40 3.58 -12.64 -0.56
C TYR A 40 4.40 -13.77 0.03
N GLN A 41 5.21 -14.41 -0.81
CA GLN A 41 6.12 -15.46 -0.36
C GLN A 41 7.53 -14.89 -0.13
N VAL A 42 8.26 -15.51 0.79
CA VAL A 42 9.69 -15.24 0.96
C VAL A 42 10.43 -15.62 -0.32
N GLY A 43 11.36 -14.78 -0.77
CA GLY A 43 12.06 -14.92 -2.06
C GLY A 43 11.33 -14.28 -3.25
N GLN A 44 10.07 -13.88 -3.10
CA GLN A 44 9.35 -13.19 -4.18
C GLN A 44 9.91 -11.78 -4.41
N LYS A 45 10.04 -11.40 -5.69
CA LYS A 45 10.39 -10.04 -6.09
C LYS A 45 9.16 -9.14 -6.07
N VAL A 46 9.29 -7.98 -5.44
CA VAL A 46 8.23 -6.98 -5.30
C VAL A 46 8.75 -5.58 -5.57
N TRP A 47 7.92 -4.78 -6.21
CA TRP A 47 8.10 -3.35 -6.38
C TRP A 47 7.71 -2.60 -5.11
N LEU A 48 8.54 -1.65 -4.69
CA LEU A 48 8.28 -0.81 -3.52
C LEU A 48 7.78 0.58 -3.93
N SER A 49 6.66 1.01 -3.35
CA SER A 49 6.09 2.34 -3.58
C SER A 49 6.96 3.45 -3.00
N THR A 50 7.15 4.54 -3.76
CA THR A 50 7.94 5.70 -3.35
C THR A 50 7.13 6.78 -2.64
N CYS A 51 5.81 6.63 -2.50
CA CYS A 51 4.92 7.68 -1.99
C CYS A 51 5.31 8.22 -0.61
N ASN A 52 5.80 7.34 0.28
CA ASN A 52 6.19 7.69 1.64
C ASN A 52 7.72 7.70 1.84
N LEU A 53 8.49 7.50 0.76
CA LEU A 53 9.95 7.43 0.85
C LEU A 53 10.56 8.82 0.63
N ARG A 54 11.44 9.23 1.54
CA ARG A 54 12.27 10.43 1.37
C ARG A 54 13.45 10.10 0.45
N LEU A 55 13.15 9.78 -0.81
CA LEU A 55 14.18 9.61 -1.83
C LEU A 55 14.71 10.98 -2.25
N ARG A 56 16.03 11.11 -2.40
CA ARG A 56 16.69 12.30 -2.94
C ARG A 56 16.51 12.35 -4.46
N LEU A 57 15.27 12.42 -4.92
CA LEU A 57 14.92 12.55 -6.33
C LEU A 57 14.74 14.04 -6.68
N PRO A 58 15.15 14.46 -7.89
CA PRO A 58 15.16 15.87 -8.27
C PRO A 58 13.75 16.48 -8.29
N CYS A 59 12.73 15.71 -8.72
CA CYS A 59 11.34 16.15 -8.81
C CYS A 59 10.37 15.05 -8.35
N LYS A 60 9.57 15.28 -7.30
CA LYS A 60 8.55 14.32 -6.82
C LYS A 60 7.44 14.01 -7.85
N LYS A 61 7.14 14.94 -8.76
CA LYS A 61 6.10 14.75 -9.80
C LYS A 61 6.57 13.85 -10.94
N LEU A 62 7.88 13.84 -11.22
CA LEU A 62 8.50 13.07 -12.29
C LEU A 62 9.23 11.82 -11.76
N SER A 63 9.31 11.65 -10.44
CA SER A 63 9.90 10.46 -9.85
C SER A 63 9.06 9.21 -10.13
N PRO A 64 9.70 8.05 -10.34
CA PRO A 64 8.99 6.80 -10.48
C PRO A 64 8.17 6.51 -9.22
N LYS A 65 6.90 6.13 -9.42
CA LYS A 65 5.97 5.79 -8.32
C LYS A 65 6.37 4.50 -7.59
N PHE A 66 7.07 3.61 -8.29
CA PHE A 66 7.57 2.35 -7.75
C PHE A 66 9.05 2.20 -8.12
N ILE A 67 9.84 1.69 -7.18
CA ILE A 67 11.26 1.42 -7.37
C ILE A 67 11.51 -0.08 -7.19
N GLY A 68 12.45 -0.58 -8.00
CA GLY A 68 13.15 -1.86 -7.88
C GLY A 68 12.30 -3.12 -7.67
N PRO A 69 12.59 -4.22 -8.35
CA PRO A 69 12.21 -5.52 -7.81
C PRO A 69 13.13 -5.84 -6.62
N PHE A 70 12.63 -5.61 -5.40
CA PHE A 70 13.29 -6.03 -4.17
C PHE A 70 12.80 -7.41 -3.74
N GLU A 71 13.69 -8.20 -3.17
CA GLU A 71 13.36 -9.54 -2.69
C GLU A 71 12.83 -9.48 -1.26
N ILE A 72 11.76 -10.24 -0.99
CA ILE A 72 11.26 -10.44 0.36
C ILE A 72 12.18 -11.41 1.10
N VAL A 73 12.83 -10.94 2.15
CA VAL A 73 13.74 -11.74 2.99
C VAL A 73 12.95 -12.55 4.03
N ARG A 74 11.94 -11.94 4.64
CA ARG A 74 11.08 -12.60 5.62
C ARG A 74 9.74 -11.88 5.76
N GLN A 75 8.72 -12.62 6.17
CA GLN A 75 7.46 -12.07 6.64
C GLN A 75 7.60 -11.70 8.12
N VAL A 76 7.41 -10.42 8.46
CA VAL A 76 7.46 -9.98 9.87
C VAL A 76 6.11 -10.19 10.52
N ASN A 77 5.04 -9.76 9.85
CA ASN A 77 3.64 -9.93 10.23
C ASN A 77 2.81 -10.26 8.98
N PRO A 78 1.54 -10.71 9.10
CA PRO A 78 0.66 -10.98 7.95
C PRO A 78 0.59 -9.81 6.95
N VAL A 79 0.76 -8.59 7.45
CA VAL A 79 0.61 -7.33 6.71
C VAL A 79 1.95 -6.59 6.51
N ALA A 80 3.06 -7.11 7.03
CA ALA A 80 4.37 -6.43 6.96
C ALA A 80 5.50 -7.39 6.57
N TYR A 81 6.27 -7.01 5.56
CA TYR A 81 7.35 -7.81 4.98
C TYR A 81 8.68 -7.08 5.07
N HIS A 82 9.76 -7.83 5.26
CA HIS A 82 11.12 -7.32 5.29
C HIS A 82 11.76 -7.52 3.91
N LEU A 83 12.22 -6.45 3.30
CA LEU A 83 12.85 -6.45 1.97
C LEU A 83 14.38 -6.43 2.07
N ARG A 84 15.04 -7.01 1.07
CA ARG A 84 16.48 -6.86 0.85
C ARG A 84 16.73 -5.52 0.16
N LEU A 85 17.00 -4.49 0.95
CA LEU A 85 17.36 -3.17 0.43
C LEU A 85 18.89 -2.98 0.42
N PRO A 86 19.44 -2.21 -0.55
CA PRO A 86 20.82 -1.78 -0.50
C PRO A 86 21.07 -0.86 0.71
N ALA A 87 22.22 -1.00 1.37
CA ALA A 87 22.59 -0.21 2.55
C ALA A 87 22.67 1.31 2.30
N SER A 88 22.73 1.73 1.02
CA SER A 88 22.67 3.14 0.62
C SER A 88 21.32 3.78 0.90
N TYR A 89 20.24 2.99 0.89
CA TYR A 89 18.91 3.44 1.26
C TYR A 89 18.82 3.49 2.78
N ARG A 90 18.99 4.68 3.36
CA ARG A 90 18.80 4.95 4.80
C ARG A 90 17.32 4.93 5.20
N ILE A 91 16.61 3.85 4.86
CA ILE A 91 15.18 3.63 5.15
C ILE A 91 15.01 2.29 5.85
N CYS A 92 13.95 2.16 6.66
CA CYS A 92 13.63 0.90 7.31
C CYS A 92 13.31 -0.18 6.25
N PRO A 93 13.88 -1.39 6.33
CA PRO A 93 13.64 -2.46 5.36
C PRO A 93 12.27 -3.14 5.49
N THR A 94 11.46 -2.76 6.48
CA THR A 94 10.13 -3.35 6.73
C THR A 94 9.03 -2.47 6.17
N PHE A 95 8.17 -3.05 5.33
CA PHE A 95 7.08 -2.33 4.65
C PHE A 95 5.74 -3.04 4.77
N HIS A 96 4.68 -2.25 4.80
CA HIS A 96 3.30 -2.72 4.77
C HIS A 96 2.93 -3.24 3.37
N VAL A 97 2.11 -4.28 3.26
CA VAL A 97 1.63 -4.88 1.99
C VAL A 97 1.08 -3.87 0.99
N SER A 98 0.41 -2.82 1.46
CA SER A 98 -0.16 -1.78 0.59
C SER A 98 0.88 -0.96 -0.17
N LEU A 99 2.15 -0.99 0.27
CA LEU A 99 3.27 -0.33 -0.39
C LEU A 99 4.02 -1.26 -1.33
N LEU A 100 3.62 -2.52 -1.41
CA LEU A 100 4.26 -3.54 -2.22
C LEU A 100 3.39 -3.86 -3.43
N LYS A 101 4.02 -4.12 -4.56
CA LYS A 101 3.35 -4.65 -5.75
C LYS A 101 4.13 -5.86 -6.26
N PRO A 102 3.49 -7.00 -6.55
CA PRO A 102 4.19 -8.16 -7.07
C PRO A 102 4.92 -7.79 -8.38
N ALA A 103 6.22 -8.07 -8.44
CA ALA A 103 6.95 -8.01 -9.69
C ALA A 103 6.67 -9.30 -10.45
N HIS A 104 5.56 -9.33 -11.20
CA HIS A 104 5.37 -10.39 -12.19
C HIS A 104 6.56 -10.31 -13.15
N SER A 105 7.41 -11.33 -13.14
CA SER A 105 8.31 -11.55 -14.26
C SER A 105 7.41 -11.72 -15.47
N ALA A 106 7.51 -10.81 -16.44
CA ALA A 106 6.98 -11.05 -17.77
C ALA A 106 7.70 -12.28 -18.33
N VAL A 107 7.18 -13.46 -18.02
CA VAL A 107 7.40 -14.69 -18.75
C VAL A 107 6.02 -14.98 -19.33
N GLY A 108 5.82 -14.52 -20.56
CA GLY A 108 4.53 -14.42 -21.26
C GLY A 108 3.81 -13.13 -20.89
N GLU A 109 3.83 -12.04 -21.65
CA GLU A 109 4.10 -11.86 -23.07
C GLU A 109 4.99 -10.62 -23.15
N ALA A 110 6.07 -10.70 -23.94
CA ALA A 110 6.45 -9.52 -24.68
C ALA A 110 5.16 -8.96 -25.30
N ARG A 111 5.00 -7.64 -25.35
CA ARG A 111 4.34 -7.08 -26.53
C ARG A 111 5.19 -7.54 -27.72
N THR A 112 4.99 -8.79 -28.13
CA THR A 112 5.47 -9.36 -29.38
C THR A 112 4.82 -8.44 -30.38
N GLY A 113 5.63 -7.67 -31.10
CA GLY A 113 5.20 -6.50 -31.84
C GLY A 113 3.85 -6.68 -32.51
N GLU A 114 2.79 -6.19 -31.88
CA GLU A 114 1.68 -5.69 -32.66
C GLU A 114 2.26 -4.41 -33.25
N ASP A 115 2.56 -4.48 -34.55
CA ASP A 115 2.75 -3.31 -35.38
C ASP A 115 1.79 -2.21 -34.91
N PRO A 116 2.24 -0.94 -34.86
CA PRO A 116 1.35 0.16 -34.53
C PRO A 116 0.05 -0.01 -35.34
N PRO A 117 -1.13 0.13 -34.70
CA PRO A 117 -2.39 -0.08 -35.41
C PRO A 117 -2.34 0.74 -36.70
N PRO A 118 -2.64 0.13 -37.86
CA PRO A 118 -2.58 0.83 -39.13
C PRO A 118 -3.40 2.12 -39.02
N PRO A 119 -2.94 3.23 -39.63
CA PRO A 119 -3.66 4.50 -39.61
C PRO A 119 -5.12 4.28 -40.00
N LEU A 120 -6.05 4.79 -39.19
CA LEU A 120 -7.46 4.76 -39.52
C LEU A 120 -7.70 5.65 -40.74
N ASP A 121 -8.10 5.04 -41.85
CA ASP A 121 -8.54 5.77 -43.05
C ASP A 121 -9.84 6.49 -42.75
N ILE A 122 -9.75 7.80 -42.53
CA ILE A 122 -10.91 8.69 -42.55
C ILE A 122 -10.84 9.40 -43.89
N GLU A 123 -11.66 8.94 -44.85
CA GLU A 123 -11.92 9.62 -46.13
C GLU A 123 -10.66 9.96 -46.96
N GLY A 124 -9.83 8.97 -47.27
CA GLY A 124 -8.89 9.05 -48.40
C GLY A 124 -7.61 9.87 -48.18
N SER A 125 -7.18 10.10 -46.94
CA SER A 125 -5.81 10.54 -46.65
C SER A 125 -5.26 9.91 -45.37
N PRO A 126 -3.97 9.52 -45.34
CA PRO A 126 -3.37 8.95 -44.14
C PRO A 126 -3.28 10.02 -43.05
N ALA A 127 -3.68 9.66 -41.82
CA ALA A 127 -3.55 10.50 -40.64
C ALA A 127 -2.07 10.55 -40.17
N TYR A 128 -1.21 11.21 -40.95
CA TYR A 128 0.11 11.70 -40.54
C TYR A 128 0.42 13.04 -41.19
#